data_AF-A0A4S9TUV9-F1
#
_entry.id   AF-A0A4S9TUV9-F1
#
_cell.length_a   1.000
_cell.length_b   1.000
_cell.length_c   1.000
_cell.angle_alpha   90.00
_cell.angle_beta   90.00
_cell.angle_gamma   90.00
#
_symmetry.space_group_name_H-M   'P 1'
#
loop_
_entity.id
_entity.type
_entity.pdbx_description
1 polymer ?
#
loop_
_entity_poly.entity_id
_entity_poly.type
_entity_poly.pdbx_seq_one_letter_code
_entity_poly.pdbx_strand_id
1 'polypeptide(L)'
;MSDNQLLDLATPPACIADFCLIPLGTPTASVSKEVSQVQRLLKKSGLVYHMHSAGTTVEGPWDDVMRVIGQAHSLLHENGVLYA
;
A
#
# COMPACT_ATOMS: atom_id res chain seq x y z
N MET A 1 -10.64 -25.13 14.95
CA MET A 1 -9.23 -24.70 15.07
C MET A 1 -9.06 -24.09 16.44
N SER A 2 -8.03 -24.48 17.19
CA SER A 2 -7.67 -23.77 18.43
C SER A 2 -7.01 -22.44 18.09
N ASP A 3 -7.01 -21.48 19.04
CA ASP A 3 -6.44 -20.14 18.82
C ASP A 3 -4.97 -20.19 18.37
N ASN A 4 -4.18 -21.14 18.87
CA ASN A 4 -2.79 -21.33 18.44
C ASN A 4 -2.68 -21.74 16.96
N GLN A 5 -3.65 -22.48 16.41
CA GLN A 5 -3.62 -22.89 14.99
C GLN A 5 -3.92 -21.74 14.03
N LEU A 6 -4.48 -20.62 14.50
CA LEU A 6 -4.75 -19.44 13.68
C LEU A 6 -3.47 -18.63 13.39
N LEU A 7 -2.50 -18.67 14.31
CA LEU A 7 -1.22 -17.94 14.17
C LEU A 7 -0.24 -18.64 13.22
N ASP A 8 -0.42 -19.93 12.97
CA ASP A 8 0.46 -20.77 12.14
C ASP A 8 -0.01 -20.86 10.67
N LEU A 9 -1.02 -20.09 10.27
CA LEU A 9 -1.52 -20.09 8.89
C LEU A 9 -0.47 -19.47 7.95
N ALA A 10 -0.05 -20.26 6.95
CA ALA A 10 0.81 -19.76 5.89
C ALA A 10 0.07 -18.71 5.04
N THR A 11 0.82 -17.71 4.57
CA THR A 11 0.31 -16.74 3.60
C THR A 11 0.13 -17.39 2.22
N PRO A 12 -0.83 -16.92 1.41
CA PRO A 12 -1.00 -17.44 0.05
C PRO A 12 0.18 -17.03 -0.85
N PRO A 13 0.43 -17.74 -1.97
CA PRO A 13 1.51 -17.39 -2.89
C PRO A 13 1.26 -16.06 -3.63
N ALA A 14 0.00 -15.66 -3.83
CA ALA A 14 -0.39 -14.44 -4.52
C ALA A 14 -1.68 -13.85 -3.93
N CYS A 15 -1.89 -12.55 -4.14
CA CYS A 15 -3.11 -11.87 -3.77
C CYS A 15 -3.45 -10.72 -4.72
N ILE A 16 -4.72 -10.31 -4.64
CA ILE A 16 -5.20 -9.01 -5.12
C ILE A 16 -5.59 -8.25 -3.87
N ALA A 17 -5.00 -7.07 -3.67
CA ALA A 17 -5.28 -6.21 -2.53
C ALA A 17 -5.74 -4.85 -3.02
N ASP A 18 -6.87 -4.38 -2.51
CA ASP A 18 -7.26 -2.98 -2.64
C ASP A 18 -6.83 -2.23 -1.38
N PHE A 19 -6.08 -1.14 -1.56
CA PHE A 19 -5.65 -0.31 -0.45
C PHE A 19 -5.91 1.17 -0.72
N CYS A 20 -6.20 1.90 0.35
CA CYS A 20 -6.38 3.34 0.33
C CYS A 20 -5.44 3.95 1.35
N LEU A 21 -4.49 4.77 0.88
CA LEU A 21 -3.54 5.47 1.72
C LEU A 21 -4.05 6.89 1.96
N ILE A 22 -4.23 7.26 3.23
CA ILE A 22 -4.83 8.53 3.63
C ILE A 22 -3.78 9.34 4.40
N PRO A 23 -3.08 10.29 3.75
CA PRO A 23 -2.15 11.18 4.43
C PRO A 23 -2.89 12.08 5.42
N LEU A 24 -2.50 12.04 6.69
CA LEU A 24 -3.03 12.94 7.72
C LEU A 24 -1.94 13.88 8.23
N GLY A 25 -2.34 15.10 8.59
CA GLY A 25 -1.43 16.13 9.09
C GLY A 25 -0.64 16.86 8.00
N THR A 26 -1.07 16.80 6.75
CA THR A 26 -0.50 17.59 5.66
C THR A 26 -0.76 19.09 5.87
N PRO A 27 0.13 19.99 5.43
CA PRO A 27 -0.05 21.44 5.58
C PRO A 27 -1.27 22.00 4.82
N THR A 28 -1.79 21.23 3.85
CA THR A 28 -2.94 21.60 3.02
C THR A 28 -3.88 20.42 2.86
N ALA A 29 -5.14 20.69 2.47
CA ALA A 29 -6.13 19.66 2.18
C ALA A 29 -5.84 18.85 0.91
N SER A 30 -4.98 19.34 0.01
CA SER A 30 -4.62 18.60 -1.20
C SER A 30 -3.60 17.52 -0.87
N VAL A 31 -3.88 16.29 -1.31
CA VAL A 31 -2.98 15.12 -1.21
C VAL A 31 -2.46 14.65 -2.58
N SER A 32 -2.63 15.47 -3.62
CA SER A 32 -2.31 15.07 -4.99
C SER A 32 -0.82 14.78 -5.19
N LYS A 33 0.06 15.42 -4.42
CA LYS A 33 1.50 15.20 -4.47
C LYS A 33 1.84 13.80 -3.95
N GLU A 34 1.30 13.43 -2.80
CA GLU A 34 1.49 12.15 -2.13
C GLU A 34 0.98 11.01 -3.02
N VAL A 35 -0.24 11.16 -3.56
CA VAL A 35 -0.83 10.21 -4.52
C VAL A 35 0.07 10.03 -5.74
N SER A 36 0.60 11.12 -6.30
CA SER A 36 1.49 11.06 -7.47
C SER A 36 2.83 10.34 -7.18
N GLN A 37 3.32 10.41 -5.95
CA GLN A 37 4.54 9.73 -5.53
C GLN A 37 4.30 8.22 -5.36
N VAL A 38 3.18 7.84 -4.72
CA VAL A 38 2.76 6.43 -4.61
C VAL A 38 2.53 5.83 -5.99
N GLN A 39 1.88 6.54 -6.91
CA GLN A 39 1.72 6.09 -8.31
C GLN A 39 3.08 5.80 -8.98
N ARG A 40 4.09 6.66 -8.77
CA ARG A 40 5.44 6.44 -9.32
C ARG A 40 6.12 5.23 -8.70
N LEU A 41 5.92 4.98 -7.40
CA LEU A 41 6.42 3.79 -6.72
C LEU A 41 5.79 2.52 -7.31
N LEU A 42 4.46 2.49 -7.45
CA LEU A 42 3.73 1.35 -8.04
C LEU A 42 4.15 1.08 -9.49
N LYS A 43 4.35 2.14 -10.29
CA LYS A 43 4.86 1.97 -11.66
C LYS A 43 6.27 1.35 -11.69
N LYS A 44 7.11 1.64 -10.69
CA LYS A 44 8.47 1.08 -10.58
C LYS A 44 8.49 -0.33 -9.99
N SER A 45 7.47 -0.74 -9.25
CA SER A 45 7.43 -2.09 -8.66
C SER A 45 7.26 -3.18 -9.71
N GLY A 46 6.66 -2.84 -10.87
CA GLY A 46 6.37 -3.80 -11.94
C GLY A 46 5.15 -4.68 -11.66
N LEU A 47 4.46 -4.47 -10.54
CA LEU A 47 3.21 -5.17 -10.21
C LEU A 47 2.07 -4.67 -11.09
N VAL A 48 1.09 -5.54 -11.32
CA VAL A 48 -0.16 -5.13 -11.95
C VAL A 48 -0.92 -4.26 -10.96
N TYR A 49 -1.32 -3.05 -11.38
CA TYR A 49 -2.08 -2.16 -10.51
C TYR A 49 -3.12 -1.35 -11.29
N HIS A 50 -4.20 -0.98 -10.59
CA HIS A 50 -5.24 -0.11 -11.10
C HIS A 50 -5.61 0.93 -10.03
N MET A 51 -5.40 2.21 -10.36
CA MET A 51 -5.83 3.31 -9.49
C MET A 51 -7.25 3.73 -9.87
N HIS A 52 -8.09 3.95 -8.86
CA HIS A 52 -9.45 4.45 -9.02
C HIS A 52 -9.75 5.53 -7.98
N SER A 53 -10.98 6.04 -7.97
CA SER A 53 -11.37 7.18 -7.13
C SER A 53 -11.29 6.93 -5.62
N ALA A 54 -11.29 5.66 -5.18
CA ALA A 54 -11.38 5.27 -3.77
C ALA A 54 -10.15 4.55 -3.25
N GLY A 55 -9.12 4.32 -4.08
CA GLY A 55 -8.00 3.48 -3.70
C GLY A 55 -7.14 3.03 -4.89
N THR A 56 -6.34 2.02 -4.63
CA THR A 56 -5.54 1.35 -5.65
C THR A 56 -5.57 -0.15 -5.42
N THR A 57 -5.96 -0.87 -6.46
CA THR A 57 -5.89 -2.32 -6.51
C THR A 57 -4.50 -2.73 -7.02
N VAL A 58 -3.85 -3.67 -6.34
CA VAL A 58 -2.53 -4.24 -6.71
C VAL A 58 -2.62 -5.76 -6.70
N GLU A 59 -2.02 -6.39 -7.70
CA GLU A 59 -2.01 -7.84 -7.89
C GLU A 59 -0.59 -8.36 -8.06
N GLY A 60 -0.30 -9.50 -7.41
CA GLY A 60 0.97 -10.21 -7.57
C GLY A 60 1.28 -11.16 -6.41
N PRO A 61 2.56 -11.57 -6.27
CA PRO A 61 3.01 -12.36 -5.13
C PRO A 61 2.69 -11.66 -3.80
N TRP A 62 2.24 -12.42 -2.79
CA TRP A 62 1.81 -11.85 -1.51
C TRP A 62 2.86 -10.91 -0.90
N ASP A 63 4.10 -11.38 -0.83
CA ASP A 63 5.20 -10.61 -0.24
C ASP A 63 5.50 -9.33 -1.01
N ASP A 64 5.39 -9.34 -2.34
CA ASP A 64 5.64 -8.16 -3.17
C ASP A 64 4.52 -7.12 -3.05
N VAL A 65 3.25 -7.57 -3.01
CA VAL A 65 2.08 -6.71 -2.79
C VAL A 65 2.18 -6.04 -1.42
N MET A 66 2.41 -6.82 -0.35
CA MET A 66 2.51 -6.26 1.00
C MET A 66 3.76 -5.38 1.17
N ARG A 67 4.87 -5.73 0.51
CA ARG A 67 6.09 -4.91 0.49
C ARG A 67 5.85 -3.56 -0.18
N VAL A 68 5.19 -3.51 -1.33
CA VAL A 68 4.97 -2.21 -2.02
C VAL A 68 4.01 -1.32 -1.23
N ILE A 69 3.02 -1.90 -0.54
CA ILE A 69 2.12 -1.16 0.37
C ILE A 69 2.96 -0.56 1.52
N GLY A 70 3.79 -1.36 2.21
CA GLY A 70 4.67 -0.85 3.26
C GLY A 70 5.68 0.20 2.79
N GLN A 71 6.18 0.07 1.55
CA GLN A 71 7.02 1.10 0.92
C GLN A 71 6.26 2.39 0.63
N ALA A 72 4.97 2.33 0.31
CA ALA A 72 4.13 3.52 0.13
C ALA A 72 3.99 4.31 1.43
N HIS A 73 3.77 3.63 2.57
CA HIS A 73 3.79 4.26 3.90
C HIS A 73 5.15 4.92 4.18
N SER A 74 6.24 4.16 4.01
CA SER A 74 7.61 4.64 4.27
C SER A 74 7.94 5.89 3.42
N LEU A 75 7.55 5.87 2.14
CA LEU A 75 7.71 6.99 1.22
C LEU A 75 7.01 8.27 1.71
N LEU A 76 5.80 8.15 2.27
CA LEU A 76 5.08 9.30 2.79
C LEU A 76 5.68 9.81 4.11
N HIS A 77 6.10 8.89 4.99
CA HIS A 77 6.78 9.25 6.23
C HIS A 77 8.09 10.01 5.99
N GLU A 78 8.90 9.58 5.03
CA GLU A 78 10.13 10.29 4.63
C GLU A 78 9.85 11.69 4.08
N ASN A 79 8.66 11.92 3.49
CA ASN A 79 8.22 13.22 3.00
C ASN A 79 7.56 14.10 4.07
N GLY A 80 7.58 13.68 5.34
CA GLY A 80 7.07 14.43 6.48
C GLY A 80 5.60 14.22 6.81
N VAL A 81 4.94 13.23 6.20
CA VAL A 81 3.59 12.80 6.59
C VAL A 81 3.72 11.89 7.81
N LEU A 82 3.27 12.34 8.98
CA LEU A 82 3.47 11.58 10.23
C LEU A 82 2.53 10.37 10.37
N TYR A 83 1.36 10.42 9.73
CA TYR A 83 0.38 9.36 9.77
C TYR A 83 -0.11 9.10 8.33
N ALA A 84 0.22 7.93 7.82
CA ALA A 84 -0.24 7.42 6.54
C ALA A 84 -0.53 5.94 6.69
#